data_AF-A0A7C3JED4-F1
#
_entry.id   AF-A0A7C3JED4-F1
#
_cell.length_a   1.000
_cell.length_b   1.000
_cell.length_c   1.000
_cell.angle_alpha   90.00
_cell.angle_beta   90.00
_cell.angle_gamma   90.00
#
_symmetry.space_group_name_H-M   'P 1'
#
loop_
_entity.id
_entity.type
_entity.pdbx_description
1 polymer ?
#
loop_
_entity_poly.entity_id
_entity_poly.type
_entity_poly.pdbx_seq_one_letter_code
_entity_poly.pdbx_strand_id
1 'polypeptide(L)'
;MKRIKLYIHLSIILILLASPVLALAKSITYDYGIVLTAPDTYESCSASSDTITVSNLPAGWRLVGQVIVDIILPDHGRQLYKVYGVDFTGATFTLEVNYPPASEWPEIDELGTREVHVDIQLQATDGYGTYIPIGPGGDWDVFCRFPPPPPPGPGTGTPGYWKNHPEAWPVEQIVIGGVTYSKASAILYMSLPDGDKRVTMFRSLVAAKLNVLIGNSDACIAETIAAADAWMATYGGSKVAAKSEAWKIGEPLYKLLDYYNNGMLWCAFHRD
;
A
#
# COMPACT_ATOMS: atom_id res chain seq x y z
N MET A 1 -40.34 3.42 -44.50
CA MET A 1 -39.44 2.60 -43.66
C MET A 1 -38.11 3.32 -43.46
N LYS A 2 -37.87 3.90 -42.28
CA LYS A 2 -36.53 4.33 -41.84
C LYS A 2 -36.34 3.80 -40.43
N ARG A 3 -35.47 2.80 -40.27
CA ARG A 3 -35.12 2.22 -38.96
C ARG A 3 -34.00 3.07 -38.34
N ILE A 4 -34.26 3.63 -37.16
CA ILE A 4 -33.28 4.33 -36.33
C ILE A 4 -32.51 3.25 -35.55
N LYS A 5 -31.18 3.18 -35.72
CA LYS A 5 -30.31 2.35 -34.87
C LYS A 5 -29.85 3.21 -33.69
N LEU A 6 -30.34 2.88 -32.50
CA LEU A 6 -29.90 3.44 -31.23
C LEU A 6 -28.68 2.65 -30.77
N TYR A 7 -27.50 3.28 -30.73
CA TYR A 7 -26.29 2.69 -30.15
C TYR A 7 -26.18 3.15 -28.70
N ILE A 8 -26.43 2.21 -27.77
CA ILE A 8 -26.22 2.41 -26.33
C ILE A 8 -24.75 2.10 -26.05
N HIS A 9 -23.94 3.12 -25.78
CA HIS A 9 -22.59 2.92 -25.25
C HIS A 9 -22.70 2.54 -23.77
N LEU A 10 -22.48 1.26 -23.49
CA LEU A 10 -22.34 0.74 -22.13
C LEU A 10 -20.92 1.06 -21.65
N SER A 11 -20.74 2.16 -20.92
CA SER A 11 -19.49 2.47 -20.25
C SER A 11 -19.32 1.55 -19.04
N ILE A 12 -18.50 0.52 -19.19
CA ILE A 12 -18.07 -0.33 -18.07
C ILE A 12 -17.14 0.52 -17.20
N ILE A 13 -17.67 1.00 -16.07
CA ILE A 13 -16.88 1.60 -15.00
C ILE A 13 -16.19 0.44 -14.29
N LEU A 14 -14.92 0.19 -14.63
CA LEU A 14 -14.05 -0.69 -13.88
C LEU A 14 -13.73 0.01 -12.55
N ILE A 15 -14.49 -0.29 -11.51
CA ILE A 15 -14.16 0.08 -10.14
C ILE A 15 -12.92 -0.75 -9.79
N LEU A 16 -11.73 -0.14 -9.87
CA LEU A 16 -10.55 -0.65 -9.17
C LEU A 16 -10.88 -0.55 -7.68
N LEU A 17 -11.45 -1.61 -7.12
CA LEU A 17 -11.28 -1.89 -5.71
C LEU A 17 -9.77 -2.02 -5.52
N ALA A 18 -9.21 -1.20 -4.64
CA ALA A 18 -7.84 -1.37 -4.19
C ALA A 18 -7.71 -2.82 -3.74
N SER A 19 -7.08 -3.65 -4.58
CA SER A 19 -6.79 -5.02 -4.20
C SER A 19 -5.82 -4.90 -3.04
N PRO A 20 -6.16 -5.40 -1.83
CA PRO A 20 -5.14 -5.56 -0.82
C PRO A 20 -4.04 -6.39 -1.45
N VAL A 21 -2.79 -6.01 -1.18
CA VAL A 21 -1.60 -6.76 -1.58
C VAL A 21 -1.90 -8.23 -1.33
N LEU A 22 -2.03 -9.03 -2.40
CA LEU A 22 -2.47 -10.41 -2.28
C LEU A 22 -1.34 -11.17 -1.60
N ALA A 23 -1.54 -11.56 -0.34
CA ALA A 23 -0.63 -12.46 0.33
C ALA A 23 -0.52 -13.77 -0.48
N LEU A 24 0.68 -14.34 -0.56
CA LEU A 24 0.85 -15.61 -1.25
C LEU A 24 0.16 -16.72 -0.43
N ALA A 25 -0.94 -17.25 -0.96
CA ALA A 25 -1.66 -18.33 -0.30
C ALA A 25 -0.81 -19.62 -0.32
N LYS A 26 -0.71 -20.26 0.84
CA LYS A 26 -0.05 -21.55 1.05
C LYS A 26 -1.11 -22.62 1.26
N SER A 27 -0.94 -23.74 0.57
CA SER A 27 -1.84 -24.89 0.69
C SER A 27 -1.14 -26.06 1.38
N ILE A 28 -1.77 -26.61 2.40
CA ILE A 28 -1.32 -27.80 3.15
C ILE A 28 -2.35 -28.90 2.92
N THR A 29 -1.88 -30.06 2.46
CA THR A 29 -2.73 -31.25 2.27
C THR A 29 -2.58 -32.19 3.45
N TYR A 30 -3.71 -32.64 3.98
CA TYR A 30 -3.81 -33.56 5.10
C TYR A 30 -4.32 -34.93 4.63
N ASP A 31 -4.41 -35.88 5.55
CA ASP A 31 -5.03 -37.18 5.31
C ASP A 31 -6.44 -37.03 4.73
N TYR A 32 -6.86 -38.04 3.97
CA TYR A 32 -8.11 -38.04 3.19
C TYR A 32 -8.17 -36.98 2.08
N GLY A 33 -7.05 -36.30 1.79
CA GLY A 33 -6.94 -35.32 0.70
C GLY A 33 -7.56 -33.97 1.04
N ILE A 34 -7.84 -33.71 2.33
CA ILE A 34 -8.33 -32.42 2.82
C ILE A 34 -7.24 -31.37 2.60
N VAL A 35 -7.59 -30.21 2.08
CA VAL A 35 -6.62 -29.13 1.80
C VAL A 35 -7.01 -27.87 2.54
N LEU A 36 -6.12 -27.40 3.43
CA LEU A 36 -6.17 -26.06 3.98
C LEU A 36 -5.44 -25.11 3.05
N THR A 37 -6.05 -23.99 2.70
CA THR A 37 -5.42 -22.87 2.00
C THR A 37 -5.60 -21.61 2.83
N ALA A 38 -4.50 -21.00 3.24
CA ALA A 38 -4.47 -19.76 4.01
C ALA A 38 -3.25 -18.94 3.56
N PRO A 39 -3.19 -17.62 3.82
CA PRO A 39 -1.97 -16.85 3.65
C PRO A 39 -0.81 -17.47 4.43
N ASP A 40 0.40 -17.40 3.86
CA ASP A 40 1.64 -17.48 4.65
C ASP A 40 1.91 -16.11 5.30
N THR A 41 2.87 -16.02 6.20
CA THR A 41 3.29 -14.75 6.80
C THR A 41 3.67 -13.70 5.74
N TYR A 42 3.18 -12.47 5.90
CA TYR A 42 3.43 -11.37 4.96
C TYR A 42 3.47 -10.00 5.63
N GLU A 43 3.95 -8.99 4.90
CA GLU A 43 4.04 -7.61 5.36
C GLU A 43 2.98 -6.73 4.68
N SER A 44 2.13 -6.06 5.46
CA SER A 44 1.15 -5.08 4.99
C SER A 44 0.63 -4.20 6.12
N CYS A 45 0.76 -2.88 5.97
CA CYS A 45 0.13 -1.90 6.88
C CYS A 45 -1.31 -1.53 6.48
N SER A 46 -1.80 -2.04 5.35
CA SER A 46 -3.14 -1.76 4.82
C SER A 46 -4.05 -2.98 4.73
N ALA A 47 -3.56 -4.16 5.12
CA ALA A 47 -4.38 -5.37 5.15
C ALA A 47 -5.50 -5.21 6.18
N SER A 48 -6.74 -5.46 5.75
CA SER A 48 -7.93 -5.41 6.60
C SER A 48 -8.58 -6.77 6.77
N SER A 49 -8.35 -7.69 5.83
CA SER A 49 -8.83 -9.05 5.88
C SER A 49 -8.07 -9.96 4.92
N ASP A 50 -8.22 -11.26 5.13
CA ASP A 50 -7.78 -12.33 4.23
C ASP A 50 -8.66 -13.56 4.40
N THR A 51 -8.48 -14.56 3.54
CA THR A 51 -9.36 -15.71 3.47
C THR A 51 -8.66 -17.02 3.81
N ILE A 52 -9.31 -17.83 4.63
CA ILE A 52 -8.99 -19.25 4.84
C ILE A 52 -10.01 -20.11 4.10
N THR A 53 -9.54 -21.16 3.43
CA THR A 53 -10.37 -22.18 2.78
C THR A 53 -9.95 -23.57 3.21
N VAL A 54 -10.91 -24.41 3.60
CA VAL A 54 -10.71 -25.86 3.78
C VAL A 54 -11.52 -26.57 2.72
N SER A 55 -10.87 -27.33 1.85
CA SER A 55 -11.50 -28.02 0.71
C SER A 55 -11.30 -29.52 0.78
N ASN A 56 -12.06 -30.26 -0.03
CA ASN A 56 -12.06 -31.72 -0.10
C ASN A 56 -12.44 -32.39 1.23
N LEU A 57 -13.33 -31.78 2.01
CA LEU A 57 -13.92 -32.45 3.17
C LEU A 57 -14.77 -33.66 2.68
N PRO A 58 -14.52 -34.87 3.19
CA PRO A 58 -15.28 -36.04 2.78
C PRO A 58 -16.77 -35.91 3.11
N ALA A 59 -17.63 -36.55 2.32
CA ALA A 59 -19.06 -36.53 2.57
C ALA A 59 -19.40 -37.11 3.96
N GLY A 60 -20.25 -36.40 4.72
CA GLY A 60 -20.64 -36.79 6.08
C GLY A 60 -19.66 -36.35 7.18
N TRP A 61 -18.49 -35.81 6.82
CA TRP A 61 -17.56 -35.24 7.80
C TRP A 61 -17.99 -33.84 8.22
N ARG A 62 -17.57 -33.45 9.41
CA ARG A 62 -17.82 -32.13 10.00
C ARG A 62 -16.48 -31.44 10.28
N LEU A 63 -16.40 -30.17 9.94
CA LEU A 63 -15.30 -29.29 10.30
C LEU A 63 -15.72 -28.47 11.52
N VAL A 64 -14.96 -28.55 12.60
CA VAL A 64 -15.20 -27.81 13.84
C VAL A 64 -13.94 -27.11 14.32
N GLY A 65 -14.10 -26.13 15.20
CA GLY A 65 -12.98 -25.50 15.89
C GLY A 65 -13.09 -23.99 15.85
N GLN A 66 -11.95 -23.32 15.75
CA GLN A 66 -11.90 -21.87 15.73
C GLN A 66 -10.71 -21.32 14.93
N VAL A 67 -10.87 -20.09 14.45
CA VAL A 67 -9.75 -19.26 13.99
C VAL A 67 -9.66 -18.06 14.92
N ILE A 68 -8.48 -17.81 15.46
CA ILE A 68 -8.23 -16.78 16.46
C ILE A 68 -7.32 -15.73 15.84
N VAL A 69 -7.66 -14.46 16.05
CA VAL A 69 -6.84 -13.32 15.68
C VAL A 69 -6.36 -12.68 16.96
N ASP A 70 -5.03 -12.65 17.14
CA ASP A 70 -4.35 -12.04 18.27
C ASP A 70 -3.52 -10.85 17.78
N ILE A 71 -3.52 -9.77 18.56
CA ILE A 71 -2.58 -8.67 18.41
C ILE A 71 -1.36 -8.98 19.27
N ILE A 72 -0.16 -8.86 18.71
CA ILE A 72 1.09 -9.07 19.46
C ILE A 72 1.44 -7.80 20.23
N LEU A 73 1.75 -7.97 21.51
CA LEU A 73 2.09 -6.92 22.44
C LEU A 73 3.61 -6.68 22.51
N PRO A 74 4.07 -5.55 23.07
CA PRO A 74 5.51 -5.24 23.17
C PRO A 74 6.35 -6.25 23.98
N ASP A 75 5.71 -7.04 24.84
CA ASP A 75 6.34 -8.13 25.60
C ASP A 75 6.32 -9.47 24.85
N HIS A 76 5.94 -9.46 23.57
CA HIS A 76 5.61 -10.62 22.75
C HIS A 76 4.44 -11.46 23.29
N GLY A 77 3.64 -10.90 24.20
CA GLY A 77 2.37 -11.46 24.63
C GLY A 77 1.31 -11.35 23.52
N ARG A 78 0.21 -12.10 23.70
CA ARG A 78 -0.92 -12.12 22.76
C ARG A 78 -2.14 -11.48 23.42
N GLN A 79 -2.72 -10.48 22.76
CA GLN A 79 -4.01 -9.94 23.11
C GLN A 79 -5.06 -10.43 22.12
N LEU A 80 -6.07 -11.14 22.62
CA LEU A 80 -7.20 -11.59 21.82
C LEU A 80 -7.94 -10.41 21.19
N TYR A 81 -8.02 -10.41 19.86
CA TYR A 81 -8.84 -9.48 19.09
C TYR A 81 -10.18 -10.11 18.71
N LYS A 82 -10.16 -11.29 18.07
CA LYS A 82 -11.38 -11.92 17.57
C LYS A 82 -11.26 -13.43 17.47
N VAL A 83 -12.37 -14.13 17.73
CA VAL A 83 -12.51 -15.57 17.53
C VAL A 83 -13.62 -15.83 16.52
N TYR A 84 -13.35 -16.69 15.56
CA TYR A 84 -14.30 -17.22 14.59
C TYR A 84 -14.58 -18.68 14.93
N GLY A 85 -15.72 -18.96 15.55
CA GLY A 85 -16.18 -20.33 15.75
C GLY A 85 -16.53 -20.99 14.42
N VAL A 86 -16.06 -22.21 14.20
CA VAL A 86 -16.34 -23.01 13.01
C VAL A 86 -17.14 -24.24 13.39
N ASP A 87 -18.26 -24.40 12.69
CA ASP A 87 -19.11 -25.57 12.72
C ASP A 87 -19.73 -25.73 11.33
N PHE A 88 -19.16 -26.62 10.54
CA PHE A 88 -19.49 -26.72 9.12
C PHE A 88 -19.62 -28.17 8.65
N THR A 89 -20.59 -28.39 7.77
CA THR A 89 -20.75 -29.63 7.01
C THR A 89 -20.87 -29.29 5.52
N GLY A 90 -20.11 -29.99 4.68
CA GLY A 90 -20.02 -29.70 3.24
C GLY A 90 -18.62 -29.97 2.71
N ALA A 91 -18.43 -29.84 1.39
CA ALA A 91 -17.16 -30.18 0.74
C ALA A 91 -16.08 -29.10 0.88
N THR A 92 -16.49 -27.82 0.91
CA THR A 92 -15.57 -26.67 0.97
C THR A 92 -16.11 -25.62 1.93
N PHE A 93 -15.29 -25.26 2.91
CA PHE A 93 -15.50 -24.18 3.85
C PHE A 93 -14.62 -22.99 3.48
N THR A 94 -15.15 -21.77 3.57
CA THR A 94 -14.41 -20.52 3.35
C THR A 94 -14.80 -19.53 4.42
N LEU A 95 -13.81 -18.85 5.00
CA LEU A 95 -13.99 -17.81 6.01
C LEU A 95 -13.09 -16.61 5.71
N GLU A 96 -13.67 -15.42 5.80
CA GLU A 96 -12.94 -14.15 5.78
C GLU A 96 -12.54 -13.74 7.20
N VAL A 97 -11.23 -13.74 7.46
CA VAL A 97 -10.60 -13.33 8.71
C VAL A 97 -10.27 -11.84 8.59
N ASN A 98 -10.84 -11.04 9.49
CA ASN A 98 -10.64 -9.59 9.50
C ASN A 98 -9.64 -9.18 10.57
N TYR A 99 -8.85 -8.17 10.27
CA TYR A 99 -7.86 -7.57 11.16
C TYR A 99 -8.32 -6.18 11.63
N PRO A 100 -7.89 -5.73 12.83
CA PRO A 100 -7.98 -4.31 13.14
C PRO A 100 -7.06 -3.52 12.19
N PRO A 101 -7.30 -2.23 11.94
CA PRO A 101 -6.36 -1.41 11.18
C PRO A 101 -5.00 -1.36 11.91
N ALA A 102 -3.89 -1.37 11.15
CA ALA A 102 -2.54 -1.41 11.72
C ALA A 102 -2.22 -0.26 12.71
N SER A 103 -2.95 0.85 12.63
CA SER A 103 -2.86 1.95 13.61
C SER A 103 -3.21 1.54 15.04
N GLU A 104 -4.04 0.50 15.22
CA GLU A 104 -4.47 -0.01 16.53
C GLU A 104 -3.52 -1.05 17.12
N TRP A 105 -2.54 -1.53 16.34
CA TRP A 105 -1.58 -2.53 16.79
C TRP A 105 -0.42 -1.83 17.51
N PRO A 106 -0.01 -2.27 18.70
CA PRO A 106 1.13 -1.69 19.40
C PRO A 106 2.45 -2.07 18.71
N GLU A 107 3.47 -1.24 18.91
CA GLU A 107 4.81 -1.47 18.38
C GLU A 107 5.54 -2.50 19.24
N ILE A 108 6.09 -3.53 18.60
CA ILE A 108 6.74 -4.68 19.26
C ILE A 108 8.27 -4.56 19.31
N ASP A 109 8.84 -3.58 18.61
CA ASP A 109 10.27 -3.29 18.63
C ASP A 109 10.55 -1.79 18.44
N GLU A 110 11.82 -1.40 18.62
CA GLU A 110 12.29 -0.03 18.43
C GLU A 110 12.24 0.44 16.97
N LEU A 111 11.98 -0.46 16.02
CA LEU A 111 11.84 -0.17 14.59
C LEU A 111 10.38 0.15 14.22
N GLY A 112 9.45 0.09 15.18
CA GLY A 112 8.03 0.35 14.95
C GLY A 112 7.30 -0.79 14.25
N THR A 113 7.84 -2.02 14.31
CA THR A 113 7.15 -3.21 13.83
C THR A 113 5.88 -3.42 14.63
N ARG A 114 4.80 -3.80 13.96
CA ARG A 114 3.51 -4.18 14.54
C ARG A 114 3.10 -5.52 13.95
N GLU A 115 2.36 -6.32 14.69
CA GLU A 115 2.05 -7.68 14.27
C GLU A 115 0.65 -8.12 14.72
N VAL A 116 -0.04 -8.81 13.80
CA VAL A 116 -1.22 -9.63 14.08
C VAL A 116 -0.87 -11.08 13.78
N HIS A 117 -1.19 -11.98 14.71
CA HIS A 117 -1.01 -13.41 14.58
C HIS A 117 -2.37 -14.09 14.41
N VAL A 118 -2.48 -15.02 13.47
CA VAL A 118 -3.71 -15.80 13.25
C VAL A 118 -3.46 -17.27 13.56
N ASP A 119 -4.09 -17.76 14.63
CA ASP A 119 -4.11 -19.18 14.95
C ASP A 119 -5.28 -19.89 14.28
N ILE A 120 -4.98 -20.89 13.46
CA ILE A 120 -5.98 -21.80 12.89
C ILE A 120 -6.03 -23.05 13.78
N GLN A 121 -7.16 -23.28 14.44
CA GLN A 121 -7.37 -24.41 15.35
C GLN A 121 -8.63 -25.17 14.92
N LEU A 122 -8.52 -25.88 13.79
CA LEU A 122 -9.62 -26.62 13.19
C LEU A 122 -9.43 -28.12 13.33
N GLN A 123 -10.52 -28.86 13.19
CA GLN A 123 -10.55 -30.31 13.23
C GLN A 123 -11.61 -30.81 12.26
N ALA A 124 -11.22 -31.69 11.34
CA ALA A 124 -12.17 -32.45 10.53
C ALA A 124 -12.44 -33.80 11.21
N THR A 125 -13.70 -34.19 11.36
CA THR A 125 -14.09 -35.46 12.01
C THR A 125 -15.18 -36.20 11.26
N ASP A 126 -15.15 -37.52 11.31
CA ASP A 126 -16.19 -38.41 10.80
C ASP A 126 -17.33 -38.65 11.79
N GLY A 127 -17.20 -38.22 13.05
CA GLY A 127 -18.17 -38.49 14.11
C GLY A 127 -18.13 -39.91 14.69
N TYR A 128 -17.21 -40.76 14.22
CA TYR A 128 -17.05 -42.17 14.62
C TYR A 128 -15.70 -42.46 15.31
N GLY A 129 -14.88 -41.42 15.52
CA GLY A 129 -13.63 -41.50 16.27
C GLY A 129 -12.40 -41.07 15.46
N THR A 130 -12.53 -40.86 14.15
CA THR A 130 -11.47 -40.28 13.32
C THR A 130 -11.52 -38.76 13.44
N TYR A 131 -10.37 -38.15 13.67
CA TYR A 131 -10.22 -36.71 13.57
C TYR A 131 -8.86 -36.31 13.02
N ILE A 132 -8.86 -35.25 12.20
CA ILE A 132 -7.68 -34.68 11.57
C ILE A 132 -7.53 -33.24 12.10
N PRO A 133 -6.50 -32.94 12.90
CA PRO A 133 -6.21 -31.57 13.30
C PRO A 133 -5.71 -30.77 12.08
N ILE A 134 -6.30 -29.59 11.86
CA ILE A 134 -6.02 -28.71 10.73
C ILE A 134 -5.57 -27.36 11.28
N GLY A 135 -4.42 -26.89 10.84
CA GLY A 135 -3.83 -25.61 11.28
C GLY A 135 -2.44 -25.69 11.92
N PRO A 136 -2.07 -26.71 12.72
CA PRO A 136 -0.72 -26.81 13.28
C PRO A 136 0.37 -26.73 12.19
N GLY A 137 1.31 -25.79 12.33
CA GLY A 137 2.40 -25.55 11.38
C GLY A 137 2.08 -24.57 10.24
N GLY A 138 0.93 -23.89 10.27
CA GLY A 138 0.73 -22.66 9.51
C GLY A 138 1.33 -21.47 10.26
N ASP A 139 2.15 -20.68 9.55
CA ASP A 139 2.69 -19.42 10.05
C ASP A 139 1.90 -18.31 9.33
N TRP A 140 0.87 -17.77 10.00
CA TRP A 140 0.06 -16.69 9.47
C TRP A 140 0.21 -15.46 10.36
N ASP A 141 1.29 -14.73 10.11
CA ASP A 141 1.55 -13.43 10.72
C ASP A 141 1.36 -12.32 9.69
N VAL A 142 0.76 -11.22 10.12
CA VAL A 142 0.68 -9.99 9.34
C VAL A 142 1.52 -8.95 10.03
N PHE A 143 2.66 -8.63 9.44
CA PHE A 143 3.53 -7.57 9.93
C PHE A 143 3.16 -6.23 9.28
N CYS A 144 3.06 -5.18 10.09
CA CYS A 144 3.18 -3.82 9.61
C CYS A 144 4.52 -3.28 10.09
N ARG A 145 5.47 -3.14 9.15
CA ARG A 145 6.77 -2.51 9.41
C ARG A 145 6.80 -1.20 8.66
N PHE A 146 7.05 -0.11 9.37
CA PHE A 146 7.62 1.05 8.71
C PHE A 146 9.07 0.69 8.41
N PRO A 147 9.59 0.93 7.20
CA PRO A 147 11.00 0.75 6.94
C PRO A 147 11.78 1.53 8.00
N PRO A 148 12.90 1.00 8.54
CA PRO A 148 13.68 1.71 9.53
C PRO A 148 13.91 3.14 9.03
N PRO A 149 13.73 4.17 9.89
CA PRO A 149 13.88 5.55 9.45
C PRO A 149 15.23 5.64 8.75
N PRO A 150 15.24 6.15 7.50
CA PRO A 150 16.47 6.24 6.74
C PRO A 150 17.49 7.03 7.55
N PRO A 151 18.80 6.77 7.38
CA PRO A 151 19.83 7.53 8.06
C PRO A 151 19.54 9.03 7.95
N PRO A 152 19.80 9.84 8.99
CA PRO A 152 19.48 11.27 8.97
C PRO A 152 20.04 11.90 7.69
N GLY A 153 19.14 12.27 6.79
CA GLY A 153 19.50 13.01 5.59
C GLY A 153 19.87 14.46 5.96
N PRO A 154 20.40 15.24 5.01
CA PRO A 154 20.69 16.66 5.25
C PRO A 154 19.44 17.52 5.52
N GLY A 155 18.25 16.92 5.48
CA GLY A 155 16.96 17.56 5.63
C GLY A 155 16.37 17.96 4.28
N THR A 156 15.04 18.02 4.22
CA THR A 156 14.30 18.44 3.02
C THR A 156 14.27 19.96 2.87
N GLY A 157 14.28 20.41 1.62
CA GLY A 157 14.07 21.79 1.23
C GLY A 157 12.74 21.96 0.51
N THR A 158 12.01 23.01 0.87
CA THR A 158 10.75 23.38 0.21
C THR A 158 11.00 23.87 -1.23
N PRO A 159 9.97 23.90 -2.11
CA PRO A 159 10.12 24.49 -3.44
C PRO A 159 10.58 25.97 -3.41
N GLY A 160 10.19 26.71 -2.37
CA GLY A 160 10.64 28.08 -2.16
C GLY A 160 12.13 28.17 -1.86
N TYR A 161 12.66 27.26 -1.04
CA TYR A 161 14.10 27.17 -0.75
C TYR A 161 14.88 26.92 -2.04
N TRP A 162 14.57 25.85 -2.77
CA TRP A 162 15.30 25.50 -3.99
C TRP A 162 15.26 26.59 -5.06
N LYS A 163 14.14 27.31 -5.18
CA LYS A 163 14.02 28.45 -6.10
C LYS A 163 14.97 29.60 -5.73
N ASN A 164 15.13 29.89 -4.44
CA ASN A 164 15.87 31.05 -3.94
C ASN A 164 17.35 30.73 -3.64
N HIS A 165 17.75 29.46 -3.65
CA HIS A 165 19.09 28.99 -3.33
C HIS A 165 19.70 28.14 -4.47
N PRO A 166 19.96 28.73 -5.67
CA PRO A 166 20.56 28.01 -6.80
C PRO A 166 21.94 27.41 -6.48
N GLU A 167 22.68 28.00 -5.53
CA GLU A 167 23.97 27.53 -5.05
C GLU A 167 23.89 26.18 -4.32
N ALA A 168 22.72 25.85 -3.77
CA ALA A 168 22.51 24.59 -3.07
C ALA A 168 22.20 23.42 -4.01
N TRP A 169 21.90 23.68 -5.29
CA TRP A 169 21.52 22.63 -6.24
C TRP A 169 22.71 21.71 -6.52
N PRO A 170 22.60 20.39 -6.26
CA PRO A 170 23.70 19.44 -6.47
C PRO A 170 24.00 19.18 -7.95
N VAL A 171 23.12 19.64 -8.87
CA VAL A 171 23.21 19.39 -10.31
C VAL A 171 22.94 20.66 -11.12
N GLU A 172 23.53 20.76 -12.30
CA GLU A 172 23.32 21.88 -13.24
C GLU A 172 22.11 21.69 -14.17
N GLN A 173 21.56 20.49 -14.22
CA GLN A 173 20.40 20.14 -15.03
C GLN A 173 19.52 19.12 -14.32
N ILE A 174 18.22 19.17 -14.60
CA ILE A 174 17.23 18.26 -14.05
C ILE A 174 16.24 17.81 -15.13
N VAL A 175 15.89 16.53 -15.12
CA VAL A 175 14.89 15.98 -16.04
C VAL A 175 13.52 15.99 -15.35
N ILE A 176 12.51 16.55 -16.00
CA ILE A 176 11.13 16.58 -15.52
C ILE A 176 10.21 16.17 -16.68
N GLY A 177 9.46 15.10 -16.50
CA GLY A 177 8.54 14.58 -17.52
C GLY A 177 9.21 14.29 -18.86
N GLY A 178 10.45 13.79 -18.82
CA GLY A 178 11.25 13.48 -20.01
C GLY A 178 11.92 14.68 -20.69
N VAL A 179 11.71 15.90 -20.19
CA VAL A 179 12.37 17.12 -20.70
C VAL A 179 13.53 17.51 -19.79
N THR A 180 14.70 17.78 -20.37
CA THR A 180 15.87 18.25 -19.64
C THR A 180 15.82 19.78 -19.50
N TYR A 181 15.87 20.27 -18.27
CA TYR A 181 15.92 21.69 -17.93
C TYR A 181 17.29 22.03 -17.35
N SER A 182 17.89 23.12 -17.83
CA SER A 182 19.00 23.74 -17.10
C SER A 182 18.50 24.27 -15.75
N LYS A 183 19.40 24.37 -14.76
CA LYS A 183 19.11 25.00 -13.45
C LYS A 183 18.41 26.35 -13.60
N ALA A 184 18.95 27.22 -14.46
CA ALA A 184 18.36 28.54 -14.72
C ALA A 184 16.94 28.44 -15.32
N SER A 185 16.74 27.55 -16.31
CA SER A 185 15.42 27.34 -16.93
C SER A 185 14.40 26.77 -15.94
N ALA A 186 14.82 25.84 -15.08
CA ALA A 186 13.97 25.25 -14.06
C ALA A 186 13.55 26.30 -13.03
N ILE A 187 14.47 27.14 -12.54
CA ILE A 187 14.17 28.22 -11.60
C ILE A 187 13.21 29.24 -12.20
N LEU A 188 13.40 29.61 -13.47
CA LEU A 188 12.47 30.49 -14.19
C LEU A 188 11.06 29.88 -14.25
N TYR A 189 10.96 28.59 -14.55
CA TYR A 189 9.67 27.89 -14.58
C TYR A 189 9.03 27.81 -13.18
N MET A 190 9.81 27.52 -12.14
CA MET A 190 9.35 27.55 -10.75
C MET A 190 8.90 28.95 -10.31
N SER A 191 9.38 30.02 -10.96
CA SER A 191 9.04 31.40 -10.66
C SER A 191 7.79 31.92 -11.39
N LEU A 192 7.21 31.13 -12.31
CA LEU A 192 5.97 31.49 -13.00
C LEU A 192 4.82 31.72 -12.00
N PRO A 193 3.85 32.60 -12.28
CA PRO A 193 2.73 32.82 -11.36
C PRO A 193 1.85 31.57 -11.20
N ASP A 194 1.11 31.54 -10.09
CA ASP A 194 0.11 30.51 -9.83
C ASP A 194 -1.05 30.56 -10.84
N GLY A 195 -1.79 29.45 -10.93
CA GLY A 195 -3.00 29.32 -11.76
C GLY A 195 -2.87 28.31 -12.90
N ASP A 196 -1.65 27.87 -13.23
CA ASP A 196 -1.40 26.69 -14.05
C ASP A 196 -0.89 25.55 -13.18
N LYS A 197 -1.64 24.45 -13.13
CA LYS A 197 -1.31 23.31 -12.28
C LYS A 197 -0.06 22.56 -12.70
N ARG A 198 0.41 22.73 -13.94
CA ARG A 198 1.74 22.26 -14.34
C ARG A 198 2.84 22.92 -13.53
N VAL A 199 2.70 24.22 -13.26
CA VAL A 199 3.68 24.97 -12.45
C VAL A 199 3.67 24.46 -11.02
N THR A 200 2.48 24.19 -10.46
CA THR A 200 2.34 23.57 -9.13
C THR A 200 3.04 22.22 -9.06
N MET A 201 2.76 21.31 -10.01
CA MET A 201 3.41 20.00 -10.06
C MET A 201 4.92 20.11 -10.28
N PHE A 202 5.35 20.95 -11.22
CA PHE A 202 6.76 21.14 -11.57
C PHE A 202 7.58 21.57 -10.36
N ARG A 203 7.10 22.55 -9.58
CA ARG A 203 7.78 23.01 -8.37
C ARG A 203 7.98 21.91 -7.34
N SER A 204 6.91 21.16 -7.03
CA SER A 204 6.98 20.10 -6.03
C SER A 204 7.84 18.93 -6.49
N LEU A 205 7.78 18.57 -7.77
CA LEU A 205 8.59 17.50 -8.33
C LEU A 205 10.08 17.86 -8.42
N VAL A 206 10.41 19.09 -8.82
CA VAL A 206 11.80 19.58 -8.80
C VAL A 206 12.36 19.57 -7.38
N ALA A 207 11.61 20.10 -6.41
CA ALA A 207 12.04 20.10 -5.01
C ALA A 207 12.26 18.68 -4.47
N ALA A 208 11.34 17.75 -4.74
CA ALA A 208 11.45 16.37 -4.27
C ALA A 208 12.70 15.70 -4.85
N LYS A 209 12.94 15.83 -6.15
CA LYS A 209 14.13 15.27 -6.79
C LYS A 209 15.43 15.88 -6.24
N LEU A 210 15.47 17.19 -5.99
CA LEU A 210 16.65 17.82 -5.40
C LEU A 210 16.88 17.35 -3.96
N ASN A 211 15.81 17.15 -3.18
CA ASN A 211 15.86 16.59 -1.84
C ASN A 211 16.45 15.17 -1.83
N VAL A 212 16.08 14.34 -2.80
CA VAL A 212 16.67 13.00 -2.97
C VAL A 212 18.14 13.10 -3.40
N LEU A 213 18.48 13.99 -4.33
CA LEU A 213 19.85 14.17 -4.82
C LEU A 213 20.84 14.64 -3.75
N ILE A 214 20.40 15.38 -2.73
CA ILE A 214 21.25 15.73 -1.58
C ILE A 214 21.43 14.59 -0.58
N GLY A 215 20.72 13.47 -0.75
CA GLY A 215 20.87 12.27 0.07
C GLY A 215 19.74 12.01 1.07
N ASN A 216 18.58 12.67 0.93
CA ASN A 216 17.39 12.21 1.65
C ASN A 216 16.84 10.93 1.01
N SER A 217 16.26 10.05 1.83
CA SER A 217 15.58 8.86 1.33
C SER A 217 14.28 9.22 0.62
N ASP A 218 13.97 8.43 -0.40
CA ASP A 218 12.76 8.50 -1.21
C ASP A 218 11.82 7.31 -0.98
N ALA A 219 12.10 6.45 0.01
CA ALA A 219 11.37 5.19 0.22
C ALA A 219 9.85 5.36 0.35
N CYS A 220 9.38 6.54 0.79
CA CYS A 220 7.96 6.87 0.90
C CYS A 220 7.35 7.55 -0.34
N ILE A 221 8.15 7.98 -1.32
CA ILE A 221 7.70 8.79 -2.46
C ILE A 221 8.30 8.39 -3.81
N ALA A 222 9.14 7.35 -3.90
CA ALA A 222 9.81 6.94 -5.13
C ALA A 222 8.82 6.69 -6.29
N GLU A 223 7.76 5.93 -6.02
CA GLU A 223 6.68 5.70 -7.00
C GLU A 223 5.93 7.00 -7.36
N THR A 224 5.79 7.91 -6.40
CA THR A 224 5.10 9.19 -6.60
C THR A 224 5.93 10.13 -7.46
N ILE A 225 7.27 10.16 -7.31
CA ILE A 225 8.17 10.88 -8.22
C ILE A 225 8.00 10.34 -9.64
N ALA A 226 8.05 9.02 -9.82
CA ALA A 226 7.91 8.39 -11.14
C ALA A 226 6.53 8.69 -11.77
N ALA A 227 5.45 8.61 -11.00
CA ALA A 227 4.10 8.93 -11.46
C ALA A 227 3.95 10.43 -11.79
N ALA A 228 4.55 11.32 -11.00
CA ALA A 228 4.53 12.76 -11.26
C ALA A 228 5.34 13.13 -12.52
N ASP A 229 6.47 12.45 -12.78
CA ASP A 229 7.17 12.56 -14.05
C ASP A 229 6.31 12.09 -15.22
N ALA A 230 5.67 10.93 -15.12
CA ALA A 230 4.78 10.43 -16.17
C ALA A 230 3.61 11.40 -16.41
N TRP A 231 3.07 11.99 -15.35
CA TRP A 231 2.05 13.03 -15.43
C TRP A 231 2.57 14.28 -16.16
N MET A 232 3.77 14.75 -15.82
CA MET A 232 4.41 15.89 -16.50
C MET A 232 4.72 15.59 -17.97
N ALA A 233 5.12 14.36 -18.31
CA ALA A 233 5.34 13.94 -19.69
C ALA A 233 4.04 13.97 -20.51
N THR A 234 2.93 13.57 -19.88
CA THR A 234 1.62 13.49 -20.53
C THR A 234 0.95 14.85 -20.67
N TYR A 235 0.97 15.66 -19.62
CA TYR A 235 0.18 16.90 -19.51
C TYR A 235 1.03 18.19 -19.53
N GLY A 236 2.36 18.08 -19.56
CA GLY A 236 3.27 19.23 -19.51
C GLY A 236 3.19 20.17 -20.71
N GLY A 237 2.68 19.71 -21.86
CA GLY A 237 2.63 20.48 -23.10
C GLY A 237 1.65 21.66 -23.10
N SER A 238 0.52 21.58 -22.38
CA SER A 238 -0.55 22.59 -22.41
C SER A 238 -1.08 22.98 -21.04
N LYS A 239 -1.54 24.22 -20.86
CA LYS A 239 -2.02 24.75 -19.56
C LYS A 239 -3.05 23.83 -18.91
N VAL A 240 -2.84 23.47 -17.64
CA VAL A 240 -3.74 22.60 -16.88
C VAL A 240 -4.52 23.43 -15.86
N ALA A 241 -5.85 23.45 -16.00
CA ALA A 241 -6.74 24.10 -15.05
C ALA A 241 -6.97 23.24 -13.80
N ALA A 242 -7.18 23.88 -12.65
CA ALA A 242 -7.42 23.18 -11.38
C ALA A 242 -8.64 22.25 -11.38
N LYS A 243 -9.66 22.53 -12.20
CA LYS A 243 -10.88 21.71 -12.30
C LYS A 243 -10.79 20.64 -13.40
N SER A 244 -9.68 20.52 -14.11
CA SER A 244 -9.51 19.56 -15.19
C SER A 244 -9.38 18.13 -14.67
N GLU A 245 -9.80 17.15 -15.48
CA GLU A 245 -9.58 15.72 -15.17
C GLU A 245 -8.10 15.40 -15.00
N ALA A 246 -7.22 16.04 -15.78
CA ALA A 246 -5.79 15.92 -15.64
C ALA A 246 -5.30 16.29 -14.22
N TRP A 247 -5.83 17.37 -13.64
CA TRP A 247 -5.47 17.76 -12.27
C TRP A 247 -6.08 16.84 -11.21
N LYS A 248 -7.25 16.24 -11.42
CA LYS A 248 -7.78 15.24 -10.47
C LYS A 248 -6.82 14.04 -10.30
N ILE A 249 -6.12 13.66 -11.37
CA ILE A 249 -5.06 12.63 -11.32
C ILE A 249 -3.78 13.18 -10.65
N GLY A 250 -3.39 14.42 -10.98
CA GLY A 250 -2.15 15.01 -10.49
C GLY A 250 -2.20 15.51 -9.04
N GLU A 251 -3.36 15.93 -8.54
CA GLU A 251 -3.54 16.49 -7.21
C GLU A 251 -3.05 15.58 -6.07
N PRO A 252 -3.42 14.28 -6.00
CA PRO A 252 -2.91 13.40 -4.94
C PRO A 252 -1.39 13.24 -4.99
N LEU A 253 -0.81 13.15 -6.19
CA LEU A 253 0.65 13.08 -6.38
C LEU A 253 1.33 14.36 -5.84
N TYR A 254 0.79 15.52 -6.23
CA TYR A 254 1.29 16.81 -5.76
C TYR A 254 1.23 16.92 -4.23
N LYS A 255 0.12 16.54 -3.60
CA LYS A 255 -0.04 16.62 -2.14
C LYS A 255 1.01 15.78 -1.41
N LEU A 256 1.29 14.57 -1.89
CA LEU A 256 2.29 13.72 -1.27
C LEU A 256 3.71 14.27 -1.46
N LEU A 257 4.04 14.78 -2.66
CA LEU A 257 5.30 15.49 -2.88
C LEU A 257 5.43 16.74 -2.00
N ASP A 258 4.34 17.47 -1.78
CA ASP A 258 4.32 18.65 -0.91
C ASP A 258 4.58 18.26 0.55
N TYR A 259 3.93 17.22 1.07
CA TYR A 259 4.22 16.69 2.40
C TYR A 259 5.69 16.26 2.55
N TYR A 260 6.24 15.58 1.54
CA TYR A 260 7.65 15.20 1.53
C TYR A 260 8.59 16.40 1.59
N ASN A 261 8.36 17.40 0.73
CA ASN A 261 9.20 18.58 0.65
C ASN A 261 9.15 19.48 1.88
N ASN A 262 8.09 19.35 2.70
CA ASN A 262 7.96 20.01 3.99
C ASN A 262 8.40 19.13 5.17
N GLY A 263 9.02 17.96 4.90
CA GLY A 263 9.52 17.05 5.93
C GLY A 263 8.43 16.39 6.79
N MET A 264 7.21 16.27 6.26
CA MET A 264 6.05 15.73 6.96
C MET A 264 5.86 14.22 6.74
N LEU A 265 6.75 13.57 5.98
CA LEU A 265 6.69 12.13 5.71
C LEU A 265 7.80 11.40 6.46
N TRP A 266 7.52 10.15 6.83
CA TRP A 266 8.41 9.32 7.64
C TRP A 266 9.81 9.10 7.03
N CYS A 267 9.95 9.21 5.70
CA CYS A 267 11.22 8.92 5.02
C CYS A 267 12.17 10.12 4.88
N ALA A 268 11.75 11.35 5.21
CA ALA A 268 12.65 12.50 5.22
C ALA A 268 12.12 13.63 6.11
N PHE A 269 12.95 14.11 7.03
CA PHE A 269 12.61 15.20 7.94
C PHE A 269 12.96 16.58 7.33
N HIS A 270 12.36 17.65 7.87
CA HIS A 270 12.65 19.01 7.43
C HIS A 270 14.08 19.41 7.82
N ARG A 271 14.72 20.25 7.00
CA ARG A 271 15.99 20.87 7.37
C ARG A 271 15.73 22.06 8.30
N ASP A 272 16.20 21.99 9.55
CA ASP A 272 16.15 23.12 10.49
C ASP A 272 16.88 24.37 9.95
#